data_AF-A0A7S4JHL2-F1
#
_entry.id   AF-A0A7S4JHL2-F1
#
_cell.length_a   1.000
_cell.length_b   1.000
_cell.length_c   1.000
_cell.angle_alpha   90.00
_cell.angle_beta   90.00
_cell.angle_gamma   90.00
#
_symmetry.space_group_name_H-M   'P 1'
#
loop_
_entity.id
_entity.type
_entity.pdbx_description
1 polymer ?
#
loop_
_entity_poly.entity_id
_entity_poly.type
_entity_poly.pdbx_seq_one_letter_code
_entity_poly.pdbx_strand_id
1 'polypeptide(L)'
;ATTPLKPPPPPMLAFAAGIPPGERPQISPAVFALGVGWALLALLERRNSRPSIWGRVPSYLDMCRAYVGGESSSPPAPLRVVAARENETEDAEYVRRTAARRKAAVDHVMKLYEEKCQEWEDVAEMMGEGGDLDDLTSRSTDGAGLGKVVPFKSYFYPYQVWLGQLCHYKRFAGAVLNWDHYYLTFAITTASLVVGFIFLFVPWGFLFLWSGRLFVWIFLGPWMKFVDVYYYRNLQSLSHRDKKRRERFRLRRMKEEFVETMRQLREQKENAHKLAAMKRYVFGTYIVSMPHLFKLDRYRDEPLSHSTATPMVPQEGGGERRRNWRREEEICVGGTVPGQSLGGVMIPENIDRLVNLSTSKEGGKAGRRGGSSSSSSSSSQKRSLMEKLRHRKHE
;
A
#
# COMPACT_ATOMS: atom_id res chain seq x y z
N ALA A 1 -23.96 37.10 10.10
CA ALA A 1 -23.22 35.96 9.52
C ALA A 1 -21.77 36.05 9.98
N THR A 2 -21.43 35.38 11.07
CA THR A 2 -20.05 35.28 11.56
C THR A 2 -19.30 34.35 10.63
N THR A 3 -18.36 34.89 9.85
CA THR A 3 -17.41 34.07 9.11
C THR A 3 -16.66 33.21 10.12
N PRO A 4 -16.70 31.86 10.02
CA PRO A 4 -15.94 31.02 10.93
C PRO A 4 -14.46 31.38 10.77
N LEU A 5 -13.78 31.72 11.88
CA LEU A 5 -12.35 31.97 11.90
C LEU A 5 -11.65 30.79 11.23
N LYS A 6 -11.05 31.04 10.06
CA LYS A 6 -10.26 30.04 9.36
C LYS A 6 -9.07 29.72 10.26
N PRO A 7 -8.91 28.48 10.74
CA PRO A 7 -7.81 28.13 11.62
C PRO A 7 -6.47 28.50 10.95
N PRO A 8 -5.44 28.86 11.74
CA PRO A 8 -4.13 29.17 11.20
C PRO A 8 -3.65 28.03 10.29
N PRO A 9 -2.91 28.35 9.22
CA PRO A 9 -2.52 27.34 8.25
C PRO A 9 -1.72 26.23 8.96
N PRO A 10 -2.03 24.95 8.70
CA PRO A 10 -1.38 23.80 9.32
C PRO A 10 0.17 23.82 9.37
N PRO A 11 0.92 24.44 8.43
CA PRO A 11 2.38 24.56 8.56
C PRO A 11 2.89 25.33 9.78
N MET A 12 2.18 26.36 10.27
CA MET A 12 2.65 27.14 11.44
C MET A 12 2.58 26.32 12.73
N LEU A 13 1.51 25.54 12.89
CA LEU A 13 1.35 24.62 14.03
C LEU A 13 2.36 23.47 13.96
N ALA A 14 2.62 22.93 12.76
CA ALA A 14 3.64 21.91 12.57
C ALA A 14 5.05 22.44 12.91
N PHE A 15 5.35 23.68 12.52
CA PHE A 15 6.61 24.34 12.87
C PHE A 15 6.74 24.55 14.37
N ALA A 16 5.71 25.10 15.02
CA ALA A 16 5.70 25.30 16.47
C ALA A 16 5.81 23.97 17.24
N ALA A 17 5.21 22.89 16.73
CA ALA A 17 5.34 21.54 17.30
C ALA A 17 6.73 20.92 17.07
N GLY A 18 7.49 21.41 16.09
CA GLY A 18 8.83 20.92 15.75
C GLY A 18 9.96 21.52 16.60
N ILE A 19 9.74 22.64 17.28
CA ILE A 19 10.75 23.30 18.13
C ILE A 19 11.02 22.52 19.43
N PRO A 20 10.00 22.09 20.21
CA PRO A 20 10.22 21.46 21.52
C PRO A 20 11.09 20.18 21.52
N PRO A 21 11.02 19.29 20.51
CA PRO A 21 11.89 18.11 20.45
C PRO A 21 13.39 18.43 20.40
N GLY A 22 13.77 19.57 19.83
CA GLY A 22 15.18 20.00 19.74
C GLY A 22 15.73 20.50 21.07
N GLU A 23 14.90 21.21 21.85
CA GLU A 23 15.31 21.74 23.16
C GLU A 23 15.18 20.69 24.28
N ARG A 24 14.20 19.80 24.18
CA ARG A 24 13.86 18.81 25.22
C ARG A 24 13.58 17.45 24.58
N PRO A 25 14.62 16.63 24.29
CA PRO A 25 14.46 15.34 23.61
C PRO A 25 13.57 14.37 24.38
N GLN A 26 13.39 14.58 25.69
CA GLN A 26 12.45 13.84 26.53
C GLN A 26 10.97 13.94 26.09
N ILE A 27 10.58 15.01 25.38
CA ILE A 27 9.20 15.21 24.92
C ILE A 27 9.00 14.62 23.51
N SER A 28 10.08 14.20 22.85
CA SER A 28 10.03 13.72 21.46
C SER A 28 9.06 12.54 21.22
N PRO A 29 8.95 11.51 22.08
CA PRO A 29 8.03 10.41 21.82
C PRO A 29 6.57 10.85 21.95
N ALA A 30 6.28 11.74 22.89
CA ALA A 30 4.95 12.30 23.11
C ALA A 30 4.53 13.18 21.92
N VAL A 31 5.40 14.09 21.48
CA VAL A 31 5.17 14.95 20.31
C VAL A 31 4.98 14.12 19.04
N PHE A 32 5.76 13.05 18.85
CA PHE A 32 5.59 12.16 17.72
C PHE A 32 4.22 11.46 17.73
N ALA A 33 3.83 10.85 18.84
CA ALA A 33 2.55 10.14 18.95
C ALA A 33 1.34 11.09 18.77
N LEU A 34 1.37 12.26 19.43
CA LEU A 34 0.35 13.30 19.25
C LEU A 34 0.35 13.83 17.81
N GLY A 35 1.52 14.01 17.20
CA GLY A 35 1.66 14.45 15.81
C GLY A 35 1.04 13.47 14.82
N VAL A 36 1.19 12.17 15.04
CA VAL A 36 0.50 11.13 14.23
C VAL A 36 -1.01 11.23 14.40
N GLY A 37 -1.52 11.34 15.63
CA GLY A 37 -2.95 11.51 15.90
C GLY A 37 -3.51 12.76 15.23
N TRP A 38 -2.81 13.89 15.37
CA TRP A 38 -3.17 15.16 14.75
C TRP A 38 -3.16 15.09 13.22
N ALA A 39 -2.14 14.49 12.63
CA ALA A 39 -2.05 14.32 11.17
C ALA A 39 -3.22 13.50 10.62
N LEU A 40 -3.62 12.43 11.33
CA LEU A 40 -4.79 11.63 10.95
C LEU A 40 -6.11 12.41 11.07
N LEU A 41 -6.26 13.25 12.11
CA LEU A 41 -7.41 14.16 12.24
C LEU A 41 -7.45 15.21 11.11
N ALA A 42 -6.31 15.78 10.73
CA ALA A 42 -6.22 16.71 9.61
C ALA A 42 -6.57 16.02 8.27
N LEU A 43 -6.18 14.75 8.10
CA LEU A 43 -6.59 13.94 6.96
C LEU A 43 -8.10 13.64 6.95
N LEU A 44 -8.70 13.44 8.13
CA LEU A 44 -10.15 13.28 8.27
C LEU A 44 -10.89 14.55 7.85
N GLU A 45 -10.44 15.72 8.30
CA GLU A 45 -11.01 17.01 7.89
C GLU A 45 -10.89 17.22 6.38
N ARG A 46 -9.70 16.94 5.82
CA ARG A 46 -9.49 16.98 4.36
C ARG A 46 -10.41 16.02 3.62
N ARG A 47 -10.63 14.81 4.13
CA ARG A 47 -11.55 13.83 3.54
C ARG A 47 -13.00 14.34 3.58
N ASN A 48 -13.40 14.94 4.70
CA ASN A 48 -14.75 15.48 4.89
C ASN A 48 -15.02 16.76 4.11
N SER A 49 -13.96 17.46 3.67
CA SER A 49 -14.05 18.58 2.73
C SER A 49 -14.42 18.16 1.29
N ARG A 50 -14.50 16.86 0.98
CA ARG A 50 -14.94 16.39 -0.34
C ARG A 50 -16.42 16.74 -0.59
N PRO A 51 -16.78 17.21 -1.79
CA PRO A 51 -18.17 17.51 -2.13
C PRO A 51 -19.03 16.23 -2.22
N SER A 52 -18.46 15.11 -2.70
CA SER A 52 -19.12 13.81 -2.72
C SER A 52 -19.43 13.31 -1.30
N ILE A 53 -20.70 12.99 -1.07
CA ILE A 53 -21.20 12.46 0.21
C ILE A 53 -20.66 11.05 0.46
N TRP A 54 -20.49 10.26 -0.59
CA TRP A 54 -19.99 8.89 -0.53
C TRP A 54 -18.51 8.81 -0.14
N GLY A 55 -17.76 9.87 -0.44
CA GLY A 55 -16.37 9.99 -0.06
C GLY A 55 -16.15 10.50 1.37
N ARG A 56 -17.20 10.99 2.06
CA ARG A 56 -17.11 11.52 3.43
C ARG A 56 -17.08 10.39 4.45
N VAL A 57 -16.45 10.68 5.58
CA VAL A 57 -16.28 9.76 6.69
C VAL A 57 -17.02 10.36 7.90
N PRO A 58 -17.61 9.53 8.79
CA PRO A 58 -18.21 10.04 10.03
C PRO A 58 -17.24 10.97 10.78
N SER A 59 -17.77 11.98 11.47
CA SER A 59 -16.90 12.86 12.25
C SER A 59 -16.25 12.09 13.40
N TYR A 60 -15.08 12.55 13.85
CA TYR A 60 -14.36 11.89 14.96
C TYR A 60 -15.22 11.83 16.22
N LEU A 61 -15.98 12.90 16.51
CA LEU A 61 -16.89 12.96 17.65
C LEU A 61 -18.06 11.97 17.54
N ASP A 62 -18.60 11.77 16.34
CA ASP A 62 -19.66 10.77 16.13
C ASP A 62 -19.11 9.36 16.36
N MET A 63 -17.88 9.07 15.92
CA MET A 63 -17.21 7.80 16.20
C MET A 63 -16.93 7.62 17.70
N CYS A 64 -16.48 8.67 18.41
CA CYS A 64 -16.30 8.64 19.86
C CYS A 64 -17.61 8.39 20.60
N ARG A 65 -18.70 9.07 20.22
CA ARG A 65 -20.03 8.88 20.81
C ARG A 65 -20.53 7.46 20.58
N ALA A 66 -20.39 6.94 19.36
CA ALA A 66 -20.76 5.56 19.05
C ALA A 66 -19.94 4.54 19.88
N TYR A 67 -18.64 4.80 20.07
CA TYR A 67 -17.76 3.95 20.86
C TYR A 67 -18.09 3.97 22.36
N VAL A 68 -18.31 5.15 22.95
CA VAL A 68 -18.59 5.32 24.39
C VAL A 68 -20.03 4.94 24.73
N GLY A 69 -20.99 5.33 23.89
CA GLY A 69 -22.40 5.07 24.13
C GLY A 69 -22.80 3.61 23.87
N GLY A 70 -21.97 2.83 23.17
CA GLY A 70 -22.32 1.47 22.74
C GLY A 70 -23.54 1.42 21.80
N GLU A 71 -24.06 2.57 21.40
CA GLU A 71 -25.19 2.73 20.48
C GLU A 71 -24.71 2.46 19.05
N SER A 72 -24.42 1.20 18.74
CA SER A 72 -24.27 0.73 17.36
C SER A 72 -25.58 0.81 16.57
N SER A 73 -26.70 1.07 17.26
CA SER A 73 -28.07 0.96 16.78
C SER A 73 -28.85 2.28 16.75
N SER A 74 -28.31 3.36 17.31
CA SER A 74 -28.87 4.69 17.12
C SER A 74 -28.53 5.12 15.70
N PRO A 75 -29.50 5.49 14.84
CA PRO A 75 -29.21 5.85 13.47
C PRO A 75 -28.13 6.93 13.50
N PRO A 76 -26.95 6.68 12.89
CA PRO A 76 -25.88 7.69 12.86
C PRO A 76 -26.52 8.95 12.32
N ALA A 77 -26.37 10.07 13.03
CA ALA A 77 -26.90 11.41 12.71
C ALA A 77 -27.89 11.44 11.53
N PRO A 78 -29.17 11.78 11.77
CA PRO A 78 -30.34 11.41 10.95
C PRO A 78 -29.95 11.07 9.51
N LEU A 79 -29.94 9.77 9.17
CA LEU A 79 -29.50 9.24 7.88
C LEU A 79 -29.89 10.20 6.76
N ARG A 80 -28.90 10.99 6.32
CA ARG A 80 -29.16 12.08 5.37
C ARG A 80 -29.65 11.43 4.10
N VAL A 81 -30.88 11.76 3.71
CA VAL A 81 -31.42 11.37 2.41
C VAL A 81 -30.49 11.97 1.36
N VAL A 82 -29.83 11.11 0.58
CA VAL A 82 -28.95 11.56 -0.50
C VAL A 82 -29.81 11.66 -1.75
N ALA A 83 -30.07 12.89 -2.17
CA ALA A 83 -30.81 13.15 -3.41
C ALA A 83 -29.93 12.77 -4.61
N ALA A 84 -30.55 12.27 -5.68
CA ALA A 84 -29.84 12.02 -6.93
C ALA A 84 -29.18 13.31 -7.42
N ARG A 85 -27.89 13.23 -7.79
CA ARG A 85 -27.08 14.35 -8.33
C ARG A 85 -26.80 15.50 -7.34
N GLU A 86 -26.95 15.25 -6.04
CA GLU A 86 -26.51 16.21 -5.04
C GLU A 86 -24.99 16.46 -5.16
N ASN A 87 -24.58 17.72 -5.37
CA ASN A 87 -23.20 18.17 -5.54
C ASN A 87 -22.44 17.62 -6.77
N GLU A 88 -23.13 17.16 -7.82
CA GLU A 88 -22.48 16.56 -9.00
C GLU A 88 -21.48 17.52 -9.68
N THR A 89 -21.82 18.81 -9.81
CA THR A 89 -20.94 19.81 -10.45
C THR A 89 -19.68 20.07 -9.64
N GLU A 90 -19.82 20.24 -8.32
CA GLU A 90 -18.71 20.47 -7.40
C GLU A 90 -17.77 19.27 -7.34
N ASP A 91 -18.33 18.05 -7.35
CA ASP A 91 -17.55 16.82 -7.36
C ASP A 91 -16.80 16.63 -8.68
N ALA A 92 -17.46 16.88 -9.81
CA ALA A 92 -16.80 16.84 -11.12
C ALA A 92 -15.63 17.85 -11.20
N GLU A 93 -15.80 19.06 -10.66
CA GLU A 93 -14.72 20.05 -10.58
C GLU A 93 -13.59 19.61 -9.64
N TYR A 94 -13.95 19.06 -8.47
CA TYR A 94 -12.98 18.55 -7.51
C TYR A 94 -12.14 17.41 -8.11
N VAL A 95 -12.77 16.46 -8.79
CA VAL A 95 -12.12 15.35 -9.50
C VAL A 95 -11.19 15.89 -10.59
N ARG A 96 -11.64 16.86 -11.39
CA ARG A 96 -10.77 17.49 -12.41
C ARG A 96 -9.55 18.18 -11.80
N ARG A 97 -9.74 18.99 -10.75
CA ARG A 97 -8.65 19.70 -10.07
C ARG A 97 -7.64 18.72 -9.46
N THR A 98 -8.12 17.65 -8.84
CA THR A 98 -7.24 16.63 -8.22
C THR A 98 -6.54 15.77 -9.26
N ALA A 99 -7.21 15.39 -10.35
CA ALA A 99 -6.60 14.69 -11.48
C ALA A 99 -5.50 15.53 -12.15
N ALA A 100 -5.74 16.83 -12.37
CA ALA A 100 -4.73 17.74 -12.91
C ALA A 100 -3.48 17.83 -12.03
N ARG A 101 -3.66 17.93 -10.70
CA ARG A 101 -2.53 17.91 -9.73
C ARG A 101 -1.76 16.59 -9.75
N ARG A 102 -2.47 15.46 -9.83
CA ARG A 102 -1.84 14.13 -9.92
C ARG A 102 -1.04 13.99 -11.21
N LYS A 103 -1.61 14.41 -12.34
CA LYS A 103 -0.92 14.39 -13.64
C LYS A 103 0.36 15.23 -13.58
N ALA A 104 0.29 16.47 -13.09
CA ALA A 104 1.46 17.33 -12.94
C ALA A 104 2.56 16.70 -12.04
N ALA A 105 2.17 16.03 -10.95
CA ALA A 105 3.12 15.35 -10.07
C ALA A 105 3.76 14.11 -10.74
N VAL A 106 2.98 13.32 -11.50
CA VAL A 106 3.49 12.17 -12.26
C VAL A 106 4.44 12.64 -13.36
N ASP A 107 4.05 13.66 -14.12
CA ASP A 107 4.88 14.24 -15.18
C ASP A 107 6.22 14.74 -14.60
N HIS A 108 6.20 15.34 -13.41
CA HIS A 108 7.42 15.78 -12.73
C HIS A 108 8.33 14.61 -12.31
N VAL A 109 7.77 13.55 -11.71
CA VAL A 109 8.53 12.36 -11.32
C VAL A 109 9.10 11.63 -12.54
N MET A 110 8.34 11.58 -13.63
CA MET A 110 8.76 10.95 -14.89
C MET A 110 9.95 11.67 -15.50
N LYS A 111 9.97 13.01 -15.49
CA LYS A 111 11.13 13.80 -15.92
C LYS A 111 12.39 13.51 -15.11
N LEU A 112 12.28 13.47 -13.78
CA LEU A 112 13.41 13.12 -12.91
C LEU A 112 13.93 11.70 -13.17
N TYR A 113 13.04 10.78 -13.55
CA TYR A 113 13.42 9.41 -13.90
C TYR A 113 14.15 9.37 -15.25
N GLU A 114 13.68 10.10 -16.26
CA GLU A 114 14.34 10.23 -17.56
C GLU A 114 15.74 10.82 -17.41
N GLU A 115 15.90 11.89 -16.62
CA GLU A 115 17.20 12.49 -16.29
C GLU A 115 18.15 11.47 -15.63
N LYS A 116 17.64 10.68 -14.66
CA LYS A 116 18.45 9.63 -14.03
C LYS A 116 18.83 8.52 -15.00
N CYS A 117 17.92 8.10 -15.88
CA CYS A 117 18.24 7.09 -16.89
C CYS A 117 19.34 7.56 -17.83
N GLN A 118 19.32 8.83 -18.24
CA GLN A 118 20.39 9.43 -19.03
C GLN A 118 21.72 9.42 -18.28
N GLU A 119 21.75 9.82 -17.00
CA GLU A 119 22.97 9.73 -16.18
C GLU A 119 23.53 8.28 -16.10
N TRP A 120 22.66 7.27 -16.01
CA TRP A 120 23.10 5.87 -16.01
C TRP A 120 23.61 5.40 -17.37
N GLU A 121 23.02 5.87 -18.47
CA GLU A 121 23.49 5.60 -19.82
C GLU A 121 24.88 6.23 -20.04
N ASP A 122 25.08 7.49 -19.64
CA ASP A 122 26.37 8.17 -19.72
C ASP A 122 27.46 7.45 -18.89
N VAL A 123 27.10 6.97 -17.69
CA VAL A 123 28.00 6.19 -16.82
C VAL A 123 28.32 4.81 -17.41
N ALA A 124 27.35 4.18 -18.07
CA ALA A 124 27.55 2.92 -18.75
C ALA A 124 28.44 3.09 -20.00
N GLU A 125 28.28 4.17 -20.75
CA GLU A 125 29.15 4.53 -21.89
C GLU A 125 30.59 4.76 -21.41
N MET A 126 30.77 5.55 -20.33
CA MET A 126 32.09 5.77 -19.70
C MET A 126 32.74 4.48 -19.17
N MET A 127 31.96 3.49 -18.74
CA MET A 127 32.48 2.18 -18.31
C MET A 127 32.68 1.20 -19.48
N GLY A 128 31.91 1.34 -20.55
CA GLY A 128 31.92 0.47 -21.74
C GLY A 128 33.14 0.68 -22.63
N GLU A 129 33.75 1.87 -22.61
CA GLU A 129 35.04 2.11 -23.26
C GLU A 129 36.23 1.39 -22.57
N GLY A 130 35.99 0.69 -21.45
CA GLY A 130 37.03 0.10 -20.59
C GLY A 130 37.31 -1.40 -20.71
N GLY A 131 36.62 -2.18 -21.57
CA GLY A 131 37.05 -3.58 -21.75
C GLY A 131 36.16 -4.50 -22.57
N ASP A 132 36.79 -5.16 -23.55
CA ASP A 132 36.33 -6.34 -24.29
C ASP A 132 35.96 -7.51 -23.34
N LEU A 133 34.78 -7.44 -22.73
CA LEU A 133 34.24 -8.50 -21.86
C LEU A 133 33.01 -9.20 -22.48
N ASP A 134 32.89 -9.14 -23.81
CA ASP A 134 31.71 -9.59 -24.57
C ASP A 134 31.63 -11.11 -24.81
N ASP A 135 32.64 -11.91 -24.44
CA ASP A 135 32.73 -13.29 -24.93
C ASP A 135 32.24 -14.38 -23.95
N LEU A 136 31.67 -14.04 -22.79
CA LEU A 136 31.30 -15.04 -21.77
C LEU A 136 29.79 -15.29 -21.60
N THR A 137 28.91 -14.46 -22.15
CA THR A 137 27.45 -14.58 -21.94
C THR A 137 26.66 -15.17 -23.12
N SER A 138 27.25 -15.28 -24.30
CA SER A 138 26.53 -15.66 -25.54
C SER A 138 26.41 -17.17 -25.77
N ARG A 139 27.08 -18.04 -25.00
CA ARG A 139 27.21 -19.47 -25.33
C ARG A 139 26.28 -20.45 -24.61
N SER A 140 25.19 -20.01 -23.96
CA SER A 140 24.38 -20.87 -23.08
C SER A 140 22.87 -20.89 -23.35
N THR A 141 22.42 -20.94 -24.59
CA THR A 141 21.03 -21.31 -24.87
C THR A 141 20.87 -21.86 -26.28
N ASP A 142 21.12 -23.16 -26.46
CA ASP A 142 20.53 -24.00 -27.50
C ASP A 142 20.71 -25.47 -27.09
N GLY A 143 19.84 -25.96 -26.21
CA GLY A 143 19.93 -27.31 -25.69
C GLY A 143 18.69 -27.69 -24.91
N ALA A 144 17.86 -28.53 -25.51
CA ALA A 144 16.52 -28.87 -25.09
C ALA A 144 16.43 -29.49 -23.69
N GLY A 145 15.35 -29.12 -22.99
CA GLY A 145 14.58 -30.08 -22.19
C GLY A 145 15.23 -30.64 -20.94
N LEU A 146 15.47 -29.80 -19.93
CA LEU A 146 15.32 -30.15 -18.51
C LEU A 146 15.50 -28.87 -17.69
N GLY A 147 14.37 -28.24 -17.33
CA GLY A 147 14.27 -27.17 -16.34
C GLY A 147 15.34 -26.09 -16.41
N LYS A 148 15.08 -25.01 -17.14
CA LYS A 148 15.80 -23.73 -17.05
C LYS A 148 15.62 -23.19 -15.61
N VAL A 149 16.38 -23.75 -14.66
CA VAL A 149 16.49 -23.25 -13.30
C VAL A 149 17.17 -21.91 -13.47
N VAL A 150 16.39 -20.83 -13.51
CA VAL A 150 16.93 -19.48 -13.48
C VAL A 150 17.74 -19.40 -12.18
N PRO A 151 19.09 -19.44 -12.22
CA PRO A 151 19.90 -19.64 -11.02
C PRO A 151 19.71 -18.47 -10.04
N PHE A 152 19.31 -17.32 -10.57
CA PHE A 152 18.99 -16.14 -9.81
C PHE A 152 17.64 -16.18 -9.07
N LYS A 153 16.73 -17.10 -9.38
CA LYS A 153 15.42 -17.16 -8.71
C LYS A 153 15.58 -17.42 -7.21
N SER A 154 16.55 -18.24 -6.80
CA SER A 154 16.80 -18.48 -5.37
C SER A 154 17.36 -17.26 -4.65
N TYR A 155 18.13 -16.42 -5.35
CA TYR A 155 18.69 -15.20 -4.78
C TYR A 155 17.66 -14.06 -4.74
N PHE A 156 16.83 -13.92 -5.78
CA PHE A 156 15.81 -12.87 -5.86
C PHE A 156 14.53 -13.18 -5.09
N TYR A 157 14.20 -14.45 -4.84
CA TYR A 157 12.99 -14.81 -4.11
C TYR A 157 12.81 -14.10 -2.75
N PRO A 158 13.82 -14.03 -1.86
CA PRO A 158 13.67 -13.29 -0.59
C PRO A 158 13.39 -11.81 -0.82
N TYR A 159 14.03 -11.17 -1.80
CA TYR A 159 13.76 -9.78 -2.17
C TYR A 159 12.36 -9.59 -2.75
N GLN A 160 11.87 -10.53 -3.56
CA GLN A 160 10.50 -10.49 -4.09
C GLN A 160 9.46 -10.60 -2.97
N VAL A 161 9.69 -11.49 -1.99
CA VAL A 161 8.83 -11.61 -0.81
C VAL A 161 8.85 -10.31 0.01
N TRP A 162 10.03 -9.73 0.22
CA TRP A 162 10.17 -8.47 0.95
C TRP A 162 9.50 -7.29 0.22
N LEU A 163 9.67 -7.18 -1.11
CA LEU A 163 8.98 -6.19 -1.93
C LEU A 163 7.46 -6.39 -1.93
N GLY A 164 7.00 -7.65 -1.95
CA GLY A 164 5.58 -7.98 -1.80
C GLY A 164 5.02 -7.49 -0.47
N GLN A 165 5.74 -7.72 0.63
CA GLN A 165 5.38 -7.20 1.95
C GLN A 165 5.39 -5.67 1.98
N LEU A 166 6.40 -5.02 1.40
CA LEU A 166 6.50 -3.57 1.33
C LEU A 166 5.34 -2.95 0.55
N CYS A 167 4.95 -3.57 -0.57
CA CYS A 167 3.78 -3.16 -1.34
C CYS A 167 2.49 -3.27 -0.51
N HIS A 168 2.33 -4.38 0.23
CA HIS A 168 1.21 -4.58 1.13
C HIS A 168 1.18 -3.53 2.25
N TYR A 169 2.32 -3.24 2.89
CA TYR A 169 2.44 -2.19 3.92
C TYR A 169 2.12 -0.81 3.36
N LYS A 170 2.62 -0.48 2.16
CA LYS A 170 2.30 0.79 1.47
C LYS A 170 0.80 0.91 1.19
N ARG A 171 0.16 -0.16 0.71
CA ARG A 171 -1.29 -0.19 0.44
C ARG A 171 -2.08 -0.03 1.73
N PHE A 172 -1.70 -0.73 2.79
CA PHE A 172 -2.31 -0.60 4.11
C PHE A 172 -2.15 0.81 4.67
N ALA A 173 -0.95 1.39 4.61
CA ALA A 173 -0.70 2.76 5.03
C ALA A 173 -1.55 3.75 4.21
N GLY A 174 -1.66 3.55 2.89
CA GLY A 174 -2.55 4.33 2.03
C GLY A 174 -4.01 4.23 2.46
N ALA A 175 -4.50 3.03 2.76
CA ALA A 175 -5.87 2.82 3.24
C ALA A 175 -6.13 3.49 4.59
N VAL A 176 -5.16 3.45 5.52
CA VAL A 176 -5.24 4.15 6.81
C VAL A 176 -5.25 5.66 6.61
N LEU A 177 -4.32 6.21 5.82
CA LEU A 177 -4.21 7.64 5.53
C LEU A 177 -5.43 8.20 4.77
N ASN A 178 -6.02 7.42 3.88
CA ASN A 178 -7.22 7.79 3.15
C ASN A 178 -8.52 7.60 3.95
N TRP A 179 -8.43 7.07 5.19
CA TRP A 179 -9.58 6.71 6.03
C TRP A 179 -10.53 5.69 5.36
N ASP A 180 -10.01 4.83 4.48
CA ASP A 180 -10.81 3.81 3.80
C ASP A 180 -11.32 2.75 4.80
N HIS A 181 -10.54 2.49 5.87
CA HIS A 181 -10.92 1.67 7.02
C HIS A 181 -11.11 2.53 8.27
N TYR A 182 -12.15 3.37 8.27
CA TYR A 182 -12.36 4.39 9.29
C TYR A 182 -12.37 3.87 10.74
N TYR A 183 -12.88 2.67 11.03
CA TYR A 183 -12.80 2.08 12.38
C TYR A 183 -11.36 1.82 12.84
N LEU A 184 -10.52 1.29 11.95
CA LEU A 184 -9.12 1.02 12.24
C LEU A 184 -8.34 2.32 12.37
N THR A 185 -8.53 3.26 11.44
CA THR A 185 -7.89 4.58 11.51
C THR A 185 -8.33 5.35 12.75
N PHE A 186 -9.60 5.25 13.15
CA PHE A 186 -10.13 5.81 14.40
C PHE A 186 -9.44 5.20 15.63
N ALA A 187 -9.29 3.88 15.68
CA ALA A 187 -8.59 3.21 16.78
C ALA A 187 -7.12 3.63 16.84
N ILE A 188 -6.41 3.69 15.71
CA ILE A 188 -5.01 4.15 15.63
C ILE A 188 -4.89 5.62 16.09
N THR A 189 -5.80 6.49 15.64
CA THR A 189 -5.82 7.91 16.01
C THR A 189 -6.07 8.08 17.50
N THR A 190 -7.03 7.34 18.06
CA THR A 190 -7.36 7.42 19.50
C THR A 190 -6.22 6.85 20.34
N ALA A 191 -5.64 5.72 19.93
CA ALA A 191 -4.49 5.12 20.59
C ALA A 191 -3.28 6.05 20.55
N SER A 192 -2.99 6.72 19.42
CA SER A 192 -1.85 7.64 19.33
C SER A 192 -2.04 8.90 20.18
N LEU A 193 -3.27 9.42 20.29
CA LEU A 193 -3.58 10.53 21.19
C LEU A 193 -3.43 10.13 22.66
N VAL A 194 -3.97 8.97 23.06
CA VAL A 194 -3.86 8.46 24.43
C VAL A 194 -2.42 8.14 24.79
N VAL A 195 -1.68 7.43 23.93
CA VAL A 195 -0.26 7.12 24.13
C VAL A 195 0.56 8.40 24.20
N GLY A 196 0.30 9.36 23.31
CA GLY A 196 0.95 10.66 23.33
C GLY A 196 0.72 11.42 24.65
N PHE A 197 -0.50 11.39 25.18
CA PHE A 197 -0.82 11.99 26.47
C PHE A 197 -0.11 11.28 27.64
N ILE A 198 -0.12 9.94 27.67
CA ILE A 198 0.60 9.15 28.67
C ILE A 198 2.10 9.46 28.62
N PHE A 199 2.67 9.57 27.41
CA PHE A 199 4.08 9.82 27.19
C PHE A 199 4.55 11.18 27.67
N LEU A 200 3.66 12.17 27.83
CA LEU A 200 4.00 13.45 28.45
C LEU A 200 4.37 13.30 29.94
N PHE A 201 3.84 12.29 30.62
CA PHE A 201 4.11 12.04 32.04
C PHE A 201 5.28 11.09 32.28
N VAL A 202 5.75 10.39 31.24
CA VAL A 202 6.87 9.45 31.35
C VAL A 202 8.20 10.23 31.29
N PRO A 203 9.11 10.07 32.26
CA PRO A 203 10.41 10.72 32.25
C PRO A 203 11.37 10.06 31.25
N TRP A 204 11.15 10.29 29.94
CA TRP A 204 11.94 9.68 28.87
C TRP A 204 13.43 9.99 28.92
N GLY A 205 13.83 11.13 29.49
CA GLY A 205 15.24 11.45 29.70
C GLY A 205 15.96 10.36 30.50
N PHE A 206 15.32 9.83 31.54
CA PHE A 206 15.86 8.72 32.32
C PHE A 206 15.96 7.45 31.47
N LEU A 207 14.91 7.11 30.71
CA LEU A 207 14.92 5.92 29.85
C LEU A 207 15.98 5.99 28.74
N PHE A 208 16.19 7.15 28.11
CA PHE A 208 17.21 7.31 27.07
C PHE A 208 18.63 7.23 27.64
N LEU A 209 18.88 7.80 28.82
CA LEU A 209 20.19 7.67 29.48
C LEU A 209 20.47 6.20 29.85
N TRP A 210 19.46 5.49 30.37
CA TRP A 210 19.59 4.07 30.69
C TRP A 210 19.74 3.18 29.45
N SER A 211 18.96 3.43 28.39
CA SER A 211 19.09 2.66 27.15
C SER A 211 20.42 2.91 26.46
N GLY A 212 20.93 4.14 26.47
CA GLY A 212 22.27 4.47 26.02
C GLY A 212 23.35 3.75 26.82
N ARG A 213 23.21 3.70 28.15
CA ARG A 213 24.12 2.95 29.02
C ARG A 213 24.10 1.45 28.72
N LEU A 214 22.92 0.86 28.57
CA LEU A 214 22.75 -0.54 28.21
C LEU A 214 23.33 -0.83 26.82
N PHE A 215 23.10 0.07 25.86
CA PHE A 215 23.63 -0.03 24.51
C PHE A 215 25.16 -0.02 24.53
N VAL A 216 25.80 0.93 25.23
CA VAL A 216 27.26 0.95 25.39
C VAL A 216 27.75 -0.33 26.08
N TRP A 217 27.05 -0.80 27.11
CA TRP A 217 27.43 -2.04 27.78
C TRP A 217 27.35 -3.26 26.87
N ILE A 218 26.32 -3.37 26.02
CA ILE A 218 26.15 -4.50 25.08
C ILE A 218 27.12 -4.40 23.90
N PHE A 219 27.29 -3.21 23.33
CA PHE A 219 28.04 -3.01 22.09
C PHE A 219 29.53 -2.71 22.30
N LEU A 220 29.93 -2.05 23.39
CA LEU A 220 31.36 -1.79 23.65
C LEU A 220 31.98 -2.83 24.58
N GLY A 221 31.24 -3.32 25.58
CA GLY A 221 31.80 -4.22 26.60
C GLY A 221 32.24 -5.58 26.05
N PRO A 222 31.30 -6.44 25.62
CA PRO A 222 31.61 -7.75 25.06
C PRO A 222 32.43 -7.70 23.77
N TRP A 223 32.22 -6.68 22.92
CA TRP A 223 32.89 -6.61 21.62
C TRP A 223 34.38 -6.35 21.73
N MET A 224 34.85 -5.55 22.71
CA MET A 224 36.30 -5.45 22.95
C MET A 224 36.92 -6.82 23.25
N LYS A 225 36.22 -7.66 24.03
CA LYS A 225 36.68 -9.02 24.32
C LYS A 225 36.60 -9.94 23.10
N PHE A 226 35.57 -9.80 22.26
CA PHE A 226 35.49 -10.54 21.00
C PHE A 226 36.60 -10.13 20.03
N VAL A 227 36.88 -8.84 19.88
CA VAL A 227 37.98 -8.35 19.03
C VAL A 227 39.31 -8.88 19.55
N ASP A 228 39.57 -8.82 20.86
CA ASP A 228 40.81 -9.37 21.42
C ASP A 228 40.92 -10.88 21.17
N VAL A 229 39.88 -11.65 21.48
CA VAL A 229 39.90 -13.10 21.29
C VAL A 229 39.96 -13.46 19.81
N TYR A 230 39.37 -12.70 18.89
CA TYR A 230 39.33 -13.04 17.47
C TYR A 230 40.58 -12.57 16.72
N TYR A 231 41.15 -11.42 17.08
CA TYR A 231 42.33 -10.85 16.43
C TYR A 231 43.62 -11.49 16.99
N TYR A 232 43.83 -11.48 18.31
CA TYR A 232 45.07 -12.02 18.91
C TYR A 232 45.18 -13.54 18.79
N ARG A 233 44.06 -14.26 18.87
CA ARG A 233 44.08 -15.73 18.72
C ARG A 233 44.26 -16.18 17.26
N ASN A 234 43.93 -15.32 16.28
CA ASN A 234 44.25 -15.58 14.87
C ASN A 234 45.68 -15.18 14.49
N LEU A 235 46.30 -14.26 15.24
CA LEU A 235 47.72 -13.86 15.07
C LEU A 235 48.71 -14.90 15.60
N GLN A 236 48.30 -15.78 16.52
CA GLN A 236 49.08 -16.99 16.82
C GLN A 236 49.11 -17.88 15.57
N SER A 237 50.23 -17.79 14.85
CA SER A 237 50.48 -18.43 13.57
C SER A 237 50.23 -19.93 13.66
N LEU A 238 49.03 -20.35 13.29
CA LEU A 238 48.75 -21.76 13.02
C LEU A 238 49.71 -22.20 11.92
N SER A 239 50.48 -23.25 12.20
CA SER A 239 51.33 -23.92 11.20
C SER A 239 50.54 -24.15 9.92
N HIS A 240 51.15 -23.86 8.76
CA HIS A 240 50.49 -23.89 7.45
C HIS A 240 49.80 -25.25 7.15
N ARG A 241 50.28 -26.34 7.78
CA ARG A 241 49.68 -27.67 7.74
C ARG A 241 48.31 -27.74 8.44
N ASP A 242 48.17 -27.11 9.61
CA ASP A 242 46.93 -27.12 10.39
C ASP A 242 45.85 -26.24 9.77
N LYS A 243 46.24 -25.13 9.15
CA LYS A 243 45.31 -24.25 8.40
C LYS A 243 44.62 -25.02 7.27
N LYS A 244 45.40 -25.78 6.48
CA LYS A 244 44.87 -26.61 5.38
C LYS A 244 43.99 -27.76 5.90
N ARG A 245 44.31 -28.33 7.08
CA ARG A 245 43.47 -29.37 7.71
C ARG A 245 42.13 -28.82 8.20
N ARG A 246 42.14 -27.65 8.85
CA ARG A 246 40.90 -26.96 9.30
C ARG A 246 40.02 -26.53 8.15
N GLU A 247 40.61 -26.02 7.07
CA GLU A 247 39.86 -25.60 5.88
C GLU A 247 39.17 -26.79 5.21
N ARG A 248 39.84 -27.94 5.07
CA ARG A 248 39.21 -29.18 4.58
C ARG A 248 38.09 -29.65 5.50
N PHE A 249 38.28 -29.57 6.82
CA PHE A 249 37.23 -29.95 7.78
C PHE A 249 36.02 -29.01 7.69
N ARG A 250 36.25 -27.69 7.56
CA ARG A 250 35.19 -26.70 7.38
C ARG A 250 34.44 -26.90 6.06
N LEU A 251 35.14 -27.17 4.97
CA LEU A 251 34.51 -27.50 3.67
C LEU A 251 33.68 -28.79 3.74
N ARG A 252 34.15 -29.83 4.47
CA ARG A 252 33.37 -31.05 4.69
C ARG A 252 32.10 -30.77 5.49
N ARG A 253 32.24 -30.06 6.60
CA ARG A 253 31.10 -29.67 7.45
C ARG A 253 30.09 -28.80 6.72
N MET A 254 30.55 -27.83 5.92
CA MET A 254 29.65 -27.02 5.08
C MET A 254 28.93 -27.87 4.03
N LYS A 255 29.58 -28.89 3.47
CA LYS A 255 28.93 -29.83 2.55
C LYS A 255 27.88 -30.67 3.27
N GLU A 256 28.17 -31.17 4.46
CA GLU A 256 27.23 -31.93 5.30
C GLU A 256 26.01 -31.08 5.68
N GLU A 257 26.23 -29.87 6.22
CA GLU A 257 25.17 -28.91 6.56
C GLU A 257 24.34 -28.52 5.33
N PHE A 258 24.98 -28.35 4.16
CA PHE A 258 24.28 -28.07 2.91
C PHE A 258 23.41 -29.26 2.46
N VAL A 259 23.91 -30.50 2.58
CA VAL A 259 23.14 -31.71 2.25
C VAL A 259 21.94 -31.87 3.19
N GLU A 260 22.12 -31.62 4.49
CA GLU A 260 21.03 -31.66 5.48
C GLU A 260 19.99 -30.57 5.21
N THR A 261 20.42 -29.33 4.92
CA THR A 261 19.52 -28.23 4.58
C THR A 261 18.73 -28.56 3.31
N MET A 262 19.39 -29.13 2.29
CA MET A 262 18.72 -29.55 1.06
C MET A 262 17.72 -30.69 1.30
N ARG A 263 18.01 -31.61 2.22
CA ARG A 263 17.07 -32.66 2.64
C ARG A 263 15.86 -32.05 3.33
N GLN A 264 16.05 -31.16 4.31
CA GLN A 264 14.96 -30.46 5.00
C GLN A 264 14.09 -29.65 4.02
N LEU A 265 14.69 -28.96 3.05
CA LEU A 265 13.95 -28.23 2.03
C LEU A 265 13.12 -29.15 1.12
N ARG A 266 13.61 -30.36 0.81
CA ARG A 266 12.83 -31.37 0.08
C ARG A 266 11.65 -31.87 0.91
N GLU A 267 11.88 -32.21 2.17
CA GLU A 267 10.84 -32.65 3.10
C GLU A 267 9.75 -31.57 3.30
N GLN A 268 10.16 -30.30 3.46
CA GLN A 268 9.23 -29.17 3.54
C GLN A 268 8.41 -28.99 2.26
N LYS A 269 9.03 -29.13 1.07
CA LYS A 269 8.32 -29.06 -0.21
C LYS A 269 7.32 -30.20 -0.37
N GLU A 270 7.70 -31.42 0.01
CA GLU A 270 6.83 -32.58 -0.02
C GLU A 270 5.63 -32.39 0.93
N ASN A 271 5.89 -31.96 2.16
CA ASN A 271 4.84 -31.67 3.15
C ASN A 271 3.92 -30.53 2.70
N ALA A 272 4.47 -29.47 2.08
CA ALA A 272 3.67 -28.39 1.52
C ALA A 272 2.78 -28.89 0.37
N HIS A 273 3.30 -29.78 -0.48
CA HIS A 273 2.53 -30.39 -1.57
C HIS A 273 1.43 -31.32 -1.03
N LYS A 274 1.75 -32.15 -0.02
CA LYS A 274 0.78 -33.00 0.68
C LYS A 274 -0.31 -32.18 1.36
N LEU A 275 0.05 -31.09 2.07
CA LEU A 275 -0.92 -30.19 2.68
C LEU A 275 -1.79 -29.48 1.65
N ALA A 276 -1.21 -29.06 0.52
CA ALA A 276 -1.98 -28.45 -0.56
C ALA A 276 -2.98 -29.45 -1.18
N ALA A 277 -2.55 -30.71 -1.40
CA ALA A 277 -3.41 -31.78 -1.88
C ALA A 277 -4.50 -32.14 -0.86
N MET A 278 -4.14 -32.25 0.42
CA MET A 278 -5.09 -32.54 1.52
C MET A 278 -6.11 -31.42 1.67
N LYS A 279 -5.68 -30.15 1.59
CA LYS A 279 -6.60 -29.00 1.57
C LYS A 279 -7.58 -29.12 0.41
N ARG A 280 -7.10 -29.35 -0.82
CA ARG A 280 -7.96 -29.54 -2.00
C ARG A 280 -8.91 -30.73 -1.86
N TYR A 281 -8.49 -31.80 -1.20
CA TYR A 281 -9.33 -32.96 -0.94
C TYR A 281 -10.44 -32.65 0.07
N VAL A 282 -10.11 -32.01 1.20
CA VAL A 282 -11.06 -31.72 2.29
C VAL A 282 -12.05 -30.61 1.93
N PHE A 283 -11.58 -29.56 1.26
CA PHE A 283 -12.37 -28.35 1.02
C PHE A 283 -12.72 -28.13 -0.47
N GLY A 284 -12.37 -29.07 -1.35
CA GLY A 284 -12.60 -28.99 -2.79
C GLY A 284 -11.66 -28.04 -3.54
N THR A 285 -11.91 -27.87 -4.84
CA THR A 285 -11.10 -27.06 -5.76
C THR A 285 -11.20 -25.55 -5.50
N TYR A 286 -12.19 -25.11 -4.73
CA TYR A 286 -12.57 -23.70 -4.53
C TYR A 286 -12.28 -23.18 -3.13
N ILE A 287 -11.14 -23.54 -2.54
CA ILE A 287 -10.62 -22.80 -1.38
C ILE A 287 -10.09 -21.46 -1.90
N VAL A 288 -11.01 -20.54 -2.16
CA VAL A 288 -10.67 -19.13 -2.19
C VAL A 288 -10.13 -18.84 -0.80
N SER A 289 -8.85 -18.51 -0.69
CA SER A 289 -8.30 -17.95 0.54
C SER A 289 -9.26 -16.85 0.95
N MET A 290 -10.04 -17.06 2.02
CA MET A 290 -10.91 -16.02 2.54
C MET A 290 -9.99 -14.82 2.74
N PRO A 291 -10.18 -13.72 1.99
CA PRO A 291 -9.31 -12.57 2.14
C PRO A 291 -9.35 -12.24 3.62
N HIS A 292 -8.15 -12.18 4.23
CA HIS A 292 -7.95 -11.87 5.62
C HIS A 292 -8.84 -10.67 6.00
N LEU A 293 -9.24 -10.55 7.27
CA LEU A 293 -10.22 -9.60 7.82
C LEU A 293 -10.24 -8.18 7.21
N PHE A 294 -9.13 -7.73 6.61
CA PHE A 294 -9.04 -6.56 5.76
C PHE A 294 -9.06 -6.98 4.29
N LYS A 295 -10.19 -6.73 3.58
CA LYS A 295 -10.30 -6.88 2.12
C LYS A 295 -9.46 -5.82 1.39
N LEU A 296 -8.16 -5.77 1.65
CA LEU A 296 -7.21 -4.83 1.06
C LEU A 296 -7.20 -4.94 -0.46
N ASP A 297 -7.39 -6.15 -0.98
CA ASP A 297 -7.38 -6.43 -2.42
C ASP A 297 -8.56 -5.83 -3.17
N ARG A 298 -9.70 -5.61 -2.50
CA ARG A 298 -10.90 -5.05 -3.14
C ARG A 298 -10.78 -3.53 -3.15
N TYR A 299 -10.73 -2.96 -4.35
CA TYR A 299 -10.92 -1.52 -4.50
C TYR A 299 -12.32 -1.15 -3.99
N ARG A 300 -12.39 -0.08 -3.21
CA ARG A 300 -13.67 0.42 -2.73
C ARG A 300 -14.33 1.14 -3.88
N ASP A 301 -15.41 0.58 -4.38
CA ASP A 301 -16.21 1.22 -5.42
C ASP A 301 -16.90 2.43 -4.79
N GLU A 302 -16.53 3.64 -5.22
CA GLU A 302 -17.26 4.85 -4.86
C GLU A 302 -18.48 4.94 -5.79
N PRO A 303 -19.71 4.99 -5.26
CA PRO A 303 -20.90 5.05 -6.07
C PRO A 303 -21.02 6.39 -6.79
N LEU A 304 -21.75 6.36 -7.90
CA LEU A 304 -21.93 7.49 -8.79
C LEU A 304 -22.71 8.65 -8.17
N SER A 305 -22.50 9.86 -8.68
CA SER A 305 -23.26 11.07 -8.30
C SER A 305 -24.77 10.92 -8.48
N HIS A 306 -25.21 10.09 -9.44
CA HIS A 306 -26.63 9.78 -9.67
C HIS A 306 -27.16 8.62 -8.82
N SER A 307 -26.31 7.98 -8.02
CA SER A 307 -26.74 6.96 -7.07
C SER A 307 -27.62 7.61 -6.00
N THR A 308 -28.62 6.86 -5.54
CA THR A 308 -29.55 7.32 -4.51
C THR A 308 -29.41 6.44 -3.28
N ALA A 309 -29.58 7.04 -2.10
CA ALA A 309 -29.75 6.31 -0.85
C ALA A 309 -30.84 6.99 -0.03
N THR A 310 -31.92 6.25 0.19
CA THR A 310 -32.99 6.60 1.12
C THR A 310 -32.89 5.66 2.33
N PRO A 311 -32.94 6.17 3.56
CA PRO A 311 -33.06 5.31 4.72
C PRO A 311 -34.34 4.47 4.59
N MET A 312 -34.25 3.18 4.90
CA MET A 312 -35.45 2.39 5.04
C MET A 312 -36.14 2.87 6.32
N VAL A 313 -37.10 3.78 6.17
CA VAL A 313 -37.93 4.21 7.29
C VAL A 313 -38.72 2.96 7.72
N PRO A 314 -38.54 2.45 8.95
CA PRO A 314 -39.43 1.43 9.47
C PRO A 314 -40.82 2.07 9.46
N GLN A 315 -41.69 1.59 8.58
CA GLN A 315 -43.04 2.13 8.43
C GLN A 315 -43.71 2.08 9.81
N GLU A 316 -43.91 3.22 10.47
CA GLU A 316 -44.37 3.31 11.87
C GLU A 316 -45.80 2.80 12.07
N GLY A 317 -46.47 2.33 11.01
CA GLY A 317 -47.79 1.73 11.06
C GLY A 317 -47.78 0.20 10.98
N GLY A 318 -47.95 -0.46 12.12
CA GLY A 318 -48.56 -1.79 12.19
C GLY A 318 -47.69 -2.90 12.79
N GLY A 319 -47.84 -3.14 14.10
CA GLY A 319 -47.31 -4.30 14.81
C GLY A 319 -47.73 -5.67 14.23
N GLU A 320 -48.66 -5.71 13.28
CA GLU A 320 -49.09 -6.92 12.58
C GLU A 320 -48.17 -7.33 11.42
N ARG A 321 -47.38 -6.40 10.83
CA ARG A 321 -46.58 -6.71 9.64
C ARG A 321 -45.28 -7.46 9.92
N ARG A 322 -44.82 -7.50 11.17
CA ARG A 322 -43.68 -8.33 11.59
C ARG A 322 -43.92 -9.83 11.39
N ARG A 323 -45.18 -10.28 11.35
CA ARG A 323 -45.54 -11.68 11.03
C ARG A 323 -45.67 -11.93 9.53
N ASN A 324 -46.02 -10.92 8.72
CA ASN A 324 -46.14 -11.06 7.26
C ASN A 324 -44.84 -10.83 6.49
N TRP A 325 -43.84 -10.15 7.06
CA TRP A 325 -42.50 -10.03 6.45
C TRP A 325 -41.90 -11.40 6.08
N ARG A 326 -42.17 -12.43 6.91
CA ARG A 326 -41.69 -13.80 6.67
C ARG A 326 -42.44 -14.53 5.54
N ARG A 327 -43.59 -14.03 5.08
CA ARG A 327 -44.37 -14.60 3.95
C ARG A 327 -44.16 -13.83 2.66
N GLU A 328 -43.89 -12.53 2.72
CA GLU A 328 -43.64 -11.71 1.51
C GLU A 328 -42.18 -11.83 0.99
N GLU A 329 -41.25 -12.34 1.80
CA GLU A 329 -39.88 -12.70 1.36
C GLU A 329 -39.85 -13.78 0.26
N GLU A 330 -40.91 -14.58 0.09
CA GLU A 330 -40.98 -15.61 -0.97
C GLU A 330 -41.30 -15.04 -2.37
N ILE A 331 -41.73 -13.78 -2.52
CA ILE A 331 -42.23 -13.27 -3.82
C ILE A 331 -41.49 -12.04 -4.34
N CYS A 332 -40.73 -11.31 -3.50
CA CYS A 332 -39.90 -10.21 -3.97
C CYS A 332 -38.47 -10.67 -4.31
N VAL A 333 -38.17 -10.82 -5.60
CA VAL A 333 -36.83 -11.11 -6.19
C VAL A 333 -35.79 -9.98 -5.96
N GLY A 334 -36.05 -9.05 -5.04
CA GLY A 334 -35.17 -7.95 -4.64
C GLY A 334 -34.95 -7.93 -3.13
N GLY A 335 -34.53 -9.07 -2.56
CA GLY A 335 -34.39 -9.27 -1.13
C GLY A 335 -33.45 -8.25 -0.47
N THR A 336 -33.94 -7.55 0.54
CA THR A 336 -33.14 -6.75 1.45
C THR A 336 -32.12 -7.65 2.15
N VAL A 337 -30.83 -7.36 1.97
CA VAL A 337 -29.77 -8.12 2.63
C VAL A 337 -29.81 -7.82 4.12
N PRO A 338 -29.81 -8.84 5.02
CA PRO A 338 -29.80 -8.60 6.45
C PRO A 338 -28.63 -7.68 6.85
N GLY A 339 -28.95 -6.57 7.52
CA GLY A 339 -28.00 -5.51 7.89
C GLY A 339 -27.98 -4.29 6.95
N GLN A 340 -28.75 -4.29 5.86
CA GLN A 340 -28.89 -3.13 4.98
C GLN A 340 -29.87 -2.10 5.57
N SER A 341 -29.38 -0.92 5.93
CA SER A 341 -30.19 0.19 6.48
C SER A 341 -30.63 1.23 5.44
N LEU A 342 -30.06 1.17 4.23
CA LEU A 342 -30.29 2.11 3.13
C LEU A 342 -30.87 1.38 1.91
N GLY A 343 -32.00 1.84 1.41
CA GLY A 343 -32.55 1.47 0.11
C GLY A 343 -32.05 2.43 -0.97
N GLY A 344 -31.89 1.96 -2.20
CA GLY A 344 -31.47 2.80 -3.32
C GLY A 344 -30.73 2.05 -4.41
N VAL A 345 -30.55 2.70 -5.56
CA VAL A 345 -29.81 2.12 -6.69
C VAL A 345 -28.35 2.58 -6.60
N MET A 346 -27.47 1.62 -6.32
CA MET A 346 -26.02 1.83 -6.35
C MET A 346 -25.49 1.33 -7.69
N ILE A 347 -25.18 2.24 -8.61
CA ILE A 347 -24.59 1.89 -9.89
C ILE A 347 -23.07 2.08 -9.76
N PRO A 348 -22.27 1.00 -9.75
CA PRO A 348 -20.82 1.13 -9.76
C PRO A 348 -20.38 1.63 -11.14
N GLU A 349 -19.46 2.58 -11.15
CA GLU A 349 -18.85 3.07 -12.38
C GLU A 349 -17.80 2.07 -12.85
N ASN A 350 -17.91 1.58 -14.09
CA ASN A 350 -16.78 0.89 -14.70
C ASN A 350 -15.74 1.94 -15.09
N ILE A 351 -14.70 2.08 -14.28
CA ILE A 351 -13.61 3.09 -14.40
C ILE A 351 -13.06 3.17 -15.84
N ASP A 352 -13.01 2.04 -16.55
CA ASP A 352 -12.53 1.98 -17.94
C ASP A 352 -13.40 2.80 -18.91
N ARG A 353 -14.70 3.01 -18.63
CA ARG A 353 -15.56 3.87 -19.46
C ARG A 353 -15.25 5.35 -19.29
N LEU A 354 -14.88 5.81 -18.10
CA LEU A 354 -14.58 7.22 -17.84
C LEU A 354 -13.29 7.68 -18.50
N VAL A 355 -12.24 6.85 -18.45
CA VAL A 355 -10.96 7.17 -19.11
C VAL A 355 -11.17 7.31 -20.62
N ASN A 356 -11.98 6.43 -21.21
CA ASN A 356 -12.33 6.50 -22.64
C ASN A 356 -13.23 7.70 -23.00
N LEU A 357 -14.15 8.11 -22.10
CA LEU A 357 -15.01 9.28 -22.33
C LEU A 357 -14.26 10.61 -22.21
N SER A 358 -13.30 10.71 -21.30
CA SER A 358 -12.48 11.91 -21.10
C SER A 358 -11.55 12.17 -22.29
N THR A 359 -10.94 11.11 -22.83
CA THR A 359 -10.06 11.16 -24.00
C THR A 359 -10.83 11.41 -25.31
N SER A 360 -12.06 10.91 -25.42
CA SER A 360 -12.92 11.14 -26.58
C SER A 360 -13.41 12.59 -26.69
N LYS A 361 -13.66 13.29 -25.57
CA LYS A 361 -14.15 14.68 -25.60
C LYS A 361 -13.09 15.72 -25.99
N GLU A 362 -11.80 15.45 -25.76
CA GLU A 362 -10.72 16.38 -26.16
C GLU A 362 -10.36 16.27 -27.65
N GLY A 363 -10.64 15.14 -28.31
CA GLY A 363 -10.38 14.95 -29.75
C GLY A 363 -11.42 15.55 -30.71
N GLY A 364 -12.58 16.00 -30.21
CA GLY A 364 -13.76 16.28 -31.04
C GLY A 364 -13.98 17.73 -31.50
N LYS A 365 -13.10 18.69 -31.16
CA LYS A 365 -13.34 20.13 -31.44
C LYS A 365 -12.45 20.77 -32.51
N ALA A 366 -11.60 20.01 -33.19
CA ALA A 366 -10.84 20.49 -34.33
C ALA A 366 -11.26 19.73 -35.61
N GLY A 367 -11.96 20.42 -36.52
CA GLY A 367 -12.10 19.95 -37.90
C GLY A 367 -13.46 19.37 -38.28
N ARG A 368 -14.52 20.18 -38.26
CA ARG A 368 -15.69 19.95 -39.12
C ARG A 368 -15.58 20.82 -40.38
N ARG A 369 -14.65 20.45 -41.26
CA ARG A 369 -14.71 20.76 -42.70
C ARG A 369 -14.35 19.49 -43.46
N GLY A 370 -15.09 19.25 -44.54
CA GLY A 370 -15.32 17.95 -45.18
C GLY A 370 -14.07 17.14 -45.51
N GLY A 371 -14.21 15.83 -45.40
CA GLY A 371 -13.19 14.87 -45.80
C GLY A 371 -13.50 13.47 -45.29
N SER A 372 -14.28 12.73 -46.06
CA SER A 372 -14.36 11.27 -45.95
C SER A 372 -12.98 10.66 -46.25
N SER A 373 -12.26 10.14 -45.24
CA SER A 373 -11.30 9.04 -45.41
C SER A 373 -10.56 8.65 -44.12
N SER A 374 -10.49 7.32 -43.91
CA SER A 374 -9.42 6.55 -43.25
C SER A 374 -9.04 6.86 -41.80
N SER A 375 -9.61 6.08 -40.88
CA SER A 375 -9.07 5.79 -39.55
C SER A 375 -8.00 4.67 -39.63
N SER A 376 -6.72 5.03 -39.79
CA SER A 376 -5.60 4.05 -39.76
C SER A 376 -4.23 4.61 -39.32
N SER A 377 -4.15 5.81 -38.74
CA SER A 377 -2.84 6.49 -38.54
C SER A 377 -2.08 6.18 -37.24
N SER A 378 -2.70 5.61 -36.20
CA SER A 378 -2.03 5.38 -34.91
C SER A 378 -1.11 4.13 -34.90
N SER A 379 -1.44 3.10 -35.68
CA SER A 379 -0.63 1.87 -35.77
C SER A 379 0.59 2.01 -36.70
N SER A 380 0.53 2.88 -37.71
CA SER A 380 1.64 3.11 -38.64
C SER A 380 2.82 3.87 -38.01
N GLN A 381 2.56 4.84 -37.12
CA GLN A 381 3.64 5.57 -36.44
C GLN A 381 4.44 4.67 -35.49
N LYS A 382 3.79 3.73 -34.79
CA LYS A 382 4.50 2.75 -33.94
C LYS A 382 5.32 1.74 -34.75
N ARG A 383 4.87 1.35 -35.94
CA ARG A 383 5.64 0.46 -36.82
C ARG A 383 6.89 1.13 -37.39
N SER A 384 6.79 2.37 -37.86
CA SER A 384 7.95 3.12 -38.39
C SER A 384 9.04 3.33 -37.35
N LEU A 385 8.68 3.58 -36.09
CA LEU A 385 9.65 3.79 -35.01
C LEU A 385 10.35 2.48 -34.59
N MET A 386 9.63 1.36 -34.60
CA MET A 386 10.20 0.02 -34.38
C MET A 386 11.12 -0.43 -35.53
N GLU A 387 10.83 -0.02 -36.77
CA GLU A 387 11.68 -0.31 -37.93
C GLU A 387 13.00 0.48 -37.89
N LYS A 388 12.96 1.75 -37.48
CA LYS A 388 14.18 2.56 -37.27
C LYS A 388 15.05 2.01 -36.14
N LEU A 389 14.45 1.48 -35.08
CA LEU A 389 15.18 0.85 -33.97
C LEU A 389 15.76 -0.53 -34.36
N ARG A 390 15.18 -1.24 -35.33
CA ARG A 390 15.77 -2.49 -35.86
C ARG A 390 16.99 -2.22 -36.73
N HIS A 391 16.98 -1.17 -37.55
CA HIS A 391 18.12 -0.85 -38.41
C HIS A 391 19.34 -0.37 -37.62
N ARG A 392 19.16 0.39 -36.54
CA ARG A 392 20.25 0.81 -35.64
C ARG A 392 20.89 -0.30 -34.80
N LYS A 393 20.35 -1.51 -34.85
CA LYS A 393 20.89 -2.67 -34.09
C LYS A 393 21.77 -3.59 -34.93
N HIS A 394 21.89 -3.29 -36.23
CA HIS A 394 22.67 -4.05 -37.21
C HIS A 394 23.82 -3.26 -37.83
N GLU A 395 23.96 -1.99 -37.45
CA GLU A 395 25.21 -1.22 -37.53
C GLU A 395 25.85 -1.25 -36.14
#